data_AF-A0A3N4LQJ3-F1
#
_entry.id   AF-A0A3N4LQJ3-F1
#
_cell.length_a   1.000
_cell.length_b   1.000
_cell.length_c   1.000
_cell.angle_alpha   90.00
_cell.angle_beta   90.00
_cell.angle_gamma   90.00
#
_symmetry.space_group_name_H-M   'P 1'
#
loop_
_entity.id
_entity.type
_entity.pdbx_description
1 polymer ?
#
loop_
_entity_poly.entity_id
_entity_poly.type
_entity_poly.pdbx_seq_one_letter_code
_entity_poly.pdbx_strand_id
1 'polypeptide(L)' 'TTVQLASYVREVFGAQYTRRFVHAFTICGSLVRYHLFDRAGGSISEQINIRKNRRTEELFIRILQAYLSMDPTQLGFD' A
#
# COMPACT_ATOMS: atom_id res chain seq x y z
N THR A 1 10.29 -3.59 9.62
CA THR A 1 9.57 -3.68 8.33
C THR A 1 9.23 -2.32 7.75
N THR A 2 8.57 -1.38 8.46
CA THR A 2 8.22 -0.05 7.90
C THR A 2 9.41 0.75 7.40
N VAL A 3 10.52 0.81 8.15
CA VAL A 3 11.75 1.52 7.73
C VAL A 3 12.32 0.94 6.45
N GLN A 4 12.35 -0.38 6.32
CA GLN A 4 12.81 -1.05 5.11
C GLN A 4 11.88 -0.76 3.92
N LEU A 5 10.56 -0.79 4.14
CA LEU A 5 9.58 -0.44 3.11
C LEU A 5 9.76 1.02 2.64
N ALA A 6 9.99 1.94 3.56
CA ALA A 6 10.28 3.34 3.24
C ALA A 6 11.57 3.49 2.42
N SER A 7 12.60 2.66 2.65
CA SER A 7 13.81 2.66 1.81
C SER A 7 13.48 2.29 0.36
N TYR A 8 12.69 1.23 0.14
CA TYR A 8 12.29 0.84 -1.22
C TYR A 8 11.42 1.91 -1.89
N VAL A 9 10.51 2.53 -1.14
CA VAL A 9 9.69 3.64 -1.66
C VAL A 9 10.55 4.84 -2.05
N ARG A 10 11.57 5.16 -1.26
CA ARG A 10 12.54 6.22 -1.60
C ARG A 10 13.23 5.92 -2.93
N GLU A 11 13.60 4.67 -3.19
CA GLU A 11 14.17 4.24 -4.46
C GLU A 11 13.18 4.41 -5.62
N VAL A 12 11.88 4.10 -5.41
CA VAL A 12 10.82 4.33 -6.40
C VAL A 12 10.70 5.83 -6.74
N PHE A 13 10.67 6.71 -5.75
CA PHE A 13 10.63 8.16 -6.00
C PHE A 13 11.88 8.68 -6.71
N GLY A 14 13.04 8.07 -6.46
CA GLY A 14 14.28 8.39 -7.18
C GLY A 14 14.24 7.96 -8.65
N ALA A 15 13.69 6.77 -8.93
CA ALA A 15 13.57 6.23 -10.29
C ALA A 15 12.40 6.84 -11.09
N GLN A 16 11.34 7.28 -10.40
CA GLN A 16 10.12 7.85 -10.98
C GLN A 16 9.87 9.23 -10.39
N TYR A 17 10.61 10.24 -10.84
CA TYR A 17 10.63 11.57 -10.19
C TYR A 17 9.25 12.24 -10.15
N THR A 18 8.39 12.02 -11.15
CA THR A 18 7.02 12.55 -11.22
C THR A 18 6.00 11.79 -10.38
N ARG A 19 6.36 10.63 -9.81
CA ARG A 19 5.44 9.85 -8.96
C ARG A 19 4.95 10.70 -7.78
N ARG A 20 3.63 10.84 -7.67
CA ARG A 20 2.96 11.65 -6.63
C ARG A 20 2.90 10.90 -5.30
N PHE A 21 2.62 9.61 -5.36
CA PHE A 21 2.61 8.72 -4.20
C PHE A 21 2.83 7.25 -4.58
N VAL A 22 3.16 6.43 -3.60
CA VAL A 22 3.38 4.99 -3.72
C VAL A 22 2.49 4.26 -2.72
N HIS A 23 1.60 3.41 -3.24
CA HIS A 23 0.89 2.43 -2.44
C HIS A 23 1.84 1.27 -2.10
N ALA A 24 1.80 0.82 -0.86
CA ALA A 24 2.58 -0.33 -0.43
C ALA A 24 1.83 -1.11 0.65
N PHE A 25 2.14 -2.39 0.80
CA PHE A 25 1.57 -3.22 1.86
C PHE A 25 2.55 -4.30 2.30
N THR A 26 2.33 -4.80 3.51
CA THR A 26 3.07 -5.94 4.05
C THR A 26 2.10 -7.05 4.39
N ILE A 27 2.47 -8.30 4.08
CA ILE A 27 1.72 -9.50 4.45
C ILE A 27 2.65 -10.41 5.26
N CYS A 28 2.25 -10.75 6.47
CA CYS A 28 2.96 -11.65 7.36
C CYS A 28 1.97 -12.68 7.90
N GLY A 29 1.93 -13.87 7.29
CA GLY A 29 0.88 -14.85 7.54
C GLY A 29 -0.51 -14.28 7.19
N SER A 30 -1.44 -14.28 8.14
CA SER A 30 -2.77 -13.70 7.94
C SER A 30 -2.86 -12.21 8.24
N LEU A 31 -1.75 -11.56 8.61
CA LEU A 31 -1.73 -10.15 8.99
C LEU A 31 -1.30 -9.30 7.80
N VAL A 32 -2.11 -8.31 7.46
CA VAL A 32 -1.82 -7.31 6.43
C VAL A 32 -1.79 -5.90 7.03
N ARG A 33 -0.91 -5.06 6.51
CA ARG A 33 -0.89 -3.61 6.81
C ARG A 33 -0.62 -2.84 5.52
N TYR A 34 -1.39 -1.79 5.31
CA TYR A 34 -1.32 -0.93 4.13
C TYR A 34 -0.60 0.37 4.47
N HIS A 35 0.08 0.91 3.47
CA HIS A 35 0.83 2.14 3.53
C HIS A 35 0.56 2.97 2.27
N LEU A 36 0.45 4.28 2.46
CA LEU A 36 0.47 5.25 1.37
C LEU A 36 1.59 6.23 1.65
N PHE A 37 2.59 6.25 0.80
CA PHE A 37 3.71 7.18 0.91
C PHE A 37 3.59 8.27 -0.13
N ASP A 38 3.68 9.51 0.28
CA ASP A 38 3.86 10.66 -0.59
C ASP A 38 5.22 11.31 -0.29
N ARG A 39 5.46 12.50 -0.84
CA ARG A 39 6.72 13.23 -0.63
C ARG A 39 6.83 13.87 0.75
N ALA A 40 5.73 13.97 1.51
CA ALA A 40 5.72 14.48 2.87
C ALA A 40 5.91 13.38 3.92
N GLY A 41 5.61 12.12 3.58
CA GLY A 41 5.84 10.98 4.47
C GLY A 41 4.98 9.77 4.15
N GLY A 42 4.73 8.94 5.16
CA GLY A 42 3.93 7.71 5.03
C GLY A 42 2.72 7.70 5.96
N SER A 43 1.54 7.50 5.40
CA SER A 43 0.32 7.12 6.12
C SER A 43 0.25 5.60 6.27
N ILE A 44 -0.14 5.12 7.44
CA ILE A 44 -0.10 3.70 7.79
C ILE A 44 -1.45 3.26 8.34
N SER A 45 -2.01 2.18 7.82
CA SER A 45 -3.25 1.60 8.34
C SER A 45 -3.01 0.84 9.65
N GLU A 46 -4.09 0.59 10.38
CA GLU A 46 -4.07 -0.49 11.36
C GLU A 46 -3.71 -1.83 10.70
N GLN A 47 -3.18 -2.75 11.50
CA GLN A 47 -2.91 -4.10 11.05
C GLN A 47 -4.18 -4.92 11.10
N ILE A 48 -4.49 -5.59 9.99
CA ILE A 48 -5.72 -6.35 9.82
C ILE A 48 -5.35 -7.83 9.78
N ASN A 49 -6.00 -8.64 10.61
CA ASN A 49 -5.98 -10.08 10.44
C ASN A 49 -7.04 -10.46 9.40
N ILE A 50 -6.60 -10.83 8.19
CA ILE A 50 -7.45 -11.20 7.06
C ILE A 50 -8.43 -12.31 7.45
N ARG A 51 -7.97 -13.28 8.25
CA ARG A 51 -8.75 -14.46 8.67
C ARG A 51 -9.58 -14.23 9.94
N LYS A 52 -9.71 -12.99 10.42
CA LYS A 52 -10.47 -12.70 11.65
C LYS A 52 -11.95 -13.02 11.50
N ASN A 53 -12.55 -12.64 10.38
CA ASN A 53 -13.93 -12.96 10.03
C ASN A 53 -14.17 -12.70 8.53
N ARG A 54 -15.37 -13.06 8.06
CA ARG A 54 -15.77 -12.85 6.66
C ARG A 54 -15.59 -11.40 6.19
N ARG A 55 -15.86 -10.41 7.05
CA ARG A 55 -15.70 -8.98 6.69
C ARG A 55 -14.24 -8.61 6.42
N THR A 56 -13.28 -9.11 7.21
CA THR A 56 -11.86 -8.81 6.98
C THR A 56 -11.31 -9.52 5.74
N GLU A 57 -11.82 -10.71 5.43
CA GLU A 57 -11.50 -11.44 4.20
C GLU A 57 -12.04 -10.70 2.96
N GLU A 58 -13.31 -10.30 2.98
CA GLU A 58 -13.93 -9.49 1.93
C GLU A 58 -13.25 -8.11 1.78
N LEU A 59 -12.78 -7.51 2.87
CA LEU A 59 -12.02 -6.26 2.81
C LEU A 59 -10.70 -6.45 2.07
N PHE A 60 -9.96 -7.53 2.37
CA PHE A 60 -8.71 -7.84 1.68
C PHE A 60 -8.92 -8.02 0.17
N ILE A 61 -9.92 -8.80 -0.23
CA ILE A 61 -10.27 -9.01 -1.64
C ILE A 61 -10.65 -7.68 -2.32
N ARG A 62 -11.48 -6.86 -1.67
CA ARG A 62 -11.87 -5.55 -2.22
C ARG A 62 -10.69 -4.61 -2.40
N ILE A 63 -9.72 -4.61 -1.50
CA ILE A 63 -8.52 -3.79 -1.64
C ILE A 63 -7.68 -4.24 -2.84
N LEU A 64 -7.51 -5.54 -3.05
CA LEU A 64 -6.84 -6.05 -4.26
C LEU A 64 -7.60 -5.70 -5.53
N GLN A 65 -8.93 -5.85 -5.53
CA GLN A 65 -9.78 -5.43 -6.65
C GLN A 65 -9.66 -3.93 -6.94
N ALA A 66 -9.56 -3.11 -5.89
CA ALA A 66 -9.35 -1.67 -6.05
C ALA A 66 -8.02 -1.40 -6.77
N TYR A 67 -6.91 -2.02 -6.33
CA TYR A 67 -5.61 -1.87 -7.00
C TYR A 67 -5.64 -2.29 -8.48
N LEU A 68 -6.35 -3.37 -8.80
CA LEU A 68 -6.48 -3.85 -10.18
C LEU A 68 -7.33 -2.92 -11.06
N SER A 69 -8.23 -2.14 -10.45
CA SER A 69 -9.16 -1.25 -11.16
C SER A 69 -8.69 0.20 -11.22
N MET A 70 -7.64 0.55 -10.47
CA MET A 70 -7.13 1.91 -10.39
C MET A 70 -6.44 2.32 -11.69
N ASP A 71 -6.75 3.53 -12.14
CA ASP A 71 -6.02 4.16 -13.23
C ASP A 71 -4.60 4.62 -12.78
N PRO A 72 -3.71 5.01 -13.71
CA PRO A 72 -2.35 5.46 -13.36
C PRO A 72 -2.34 6.61 -12.35
N THR A 73 -3.26 7.56 -12.47
CA THR A 73 -3.39 8.71 -11.58
C THR A 73 -3.71 8.23 -10.16
N GLN A 74 -4.65 7.30 -10.00
CA GLN A 74 -5.01 6.69 -8.71
C GLN A 74 -3.91 5.79 -8.13
N LEU A 75 -3.04 5.25 -8.98
CA LEU A 75 -1.82 4.56 -8.58
C LEU A 75 -0.69 5.53 -8.19
N GLY A 76 -0.84 6.81 -8.47
CA GLY A 76 0.12 7.85 -8.09
C GLY A 76 1.13 8.20 -9.18
N PHE A 77 0.88 7.79 -10.43
CA PHE A 77 1.54 8.39 -11.58
C PHE A 77 0.97 9.80 -11.84
N ASP A 78 1.72 10.59 -12.60
CA ASP A 78 1.33 11.91 -13.13
C ASP A 78 1.02 11.77 -14.63
#